data_AF-A0AAW8KUA4-F1
#
_entry.id   AF-A0AAW8KUA4-F1
#
_cell.length_a   1.000
_cell.length_b   1.000
_cell.length_c   1.000
_cell.angle_alpha   90.00
_cell.angle_beta   90.00
_cell.angle_gamma   90.00
#
_symmetry.space_group_name_H-M   'P 1'
#
loop_
_entity.id
_entity.type
_entity.pdbx_description
1 polymer ?
#
loop_
_entity_poly.entity_id
_entity_poly.type
_entity_poly.pdbx_seq_one_letter_code
_entity_poly.pdbx_strand_id
1 'polypeptide(L)'
;TYYYRFRFGSKVSPIGQTKTLPVTTNKVSFAVCSCSNYPAGYFYVYREMAKQNVDVVIHLGDYIYEYGADGYATEDAAKLGRTLPSDNNKEIIELDGYRKRYALYRQDKDLQAAHQRHPFIVIWDDHELANDTWREGAENHTEETPKAKNEGKFLERKLAALKAYFEWMPIRPIDDQHTKIYRRFDFGGLVNLMMLDTRIIARDEQLDYGKYITANGLDIAKFQADLTNPMRTLMGETQREWLLGSKEKNIVGVLQSSTATWNVVGQQVLMSKMWIPAELLASLGQITSGGTSPDTLAKMNAQITELVTLKLRLEN
;
A
#
# COMPACT_ATOMS: atom_id res chain seq x y z
N THR A 1 -4.61 -29.45 1.30
CA THR A 1 -4.87 -28.68 0.07
C THR A 1 -6.28 -28.95 -0.38
N TYR A 2 -7.00 -27.91 -0.80
CA TYR A 2 -8.33 -28.03 -1.38
C TYR A 2 -8.32 -27.45 -2.79
N TYR A 3 -9.18 -28.00 -3.65
CA TYR A 3 -9.43 -27.47 -4.98
C TYR A 3 -10.87 -26.95 -5.04
N TYR A 4 -11.09 -25.85 -5.75
CA TYR A 4 -12.39 -25.21 -5.88
C TYR A 4 -12.63 -24.71 -7.29
N ARG A 5 -13.89 -24.58 -7.69
CA ARG A 5 -14.32 -23.91 -8.91
C ARG A 5 -15.74 -23.39 -8.74
N PHE A 6 -16.10 -22.41 -9.55
CA PHE A 6 -17.44 -21.84 -9.60
C PHE A 6 -18.14 -22.25 -10.90
N ARG A 7 -19.47 -22.33 -10.84
CA ARG A 7 -20.31 -22.56 -12.01
C ARG A 7 -21.50 -21.61 -11.98
N PHE A 8 -21.75 -20.96 -13.10
CA PHE A 8 -22.92 -20.11 -13.32
C PHE A 8 -23.54 -20.46 -14.67
N GLY A 9 -24.72 -21.08 -14.66
CA GLY A 9 -25.32 -21.67 -15.86
C GLY A 9 -24.39 -22.72 -16.49
N SER A 10 -24.02 -22.51 -17.76
CA SER A 10 -23.08 -23.34 -18.54
C SER A 10 -21.61 -22.89 -18.43
N LYS A 11 -21.33 -21.76 -17.77
CA LYS A 11 -19.96 -21.26 -17.57
C LYS A 11 -19.34 -21.89 -16.34
N VAL A 12 -18.10 -22.37 -16.50
CA VAL A 12 -17.31 -22.99 -15.43
C VAL A 12 -16.00 -22.21 -15.30
N SER A 13 -15.63 -21.83 -14.08
CA SER A 13 -14.36 -21.16 -13.82
C SER A 13 -13.17 -22.13 -13.97
N PRO A 14 -11.93 -21.61 -14.11
CA PRO A 14 -10.74 -22.40 -13.83
C PRO A 14 -10.79 -23.04 -12.43
N ILE A 15 -10.08 -24.16 -12.27
CA ILE A 15 -9.94 -24.84 -10.97
C ILE A 15 -8.89 -24.11 -10.15
N GLY A 16 -9.29 -23.48 -9.06
CA GLY A 16 -8.40 -22.90 -8.07
C GLY A 16 -7.92 -23.93 -7.05
N GLN A 17 -6.78 -23.64 -6.44
CA GLN A 17 -6.18 -24.35 -5.33
C GLN A 17 -6.11 -23.42 -4.12
N THR A 18 -6.36 -23.96 -2.93
CA THR A 18 -6.22 -23.23 -1.68
C THR A 18 -5.72 -24.14 -0.56
N LYS A 19 -5.31 -23.53 0.55
CA LYS A 19 -4.84 -24.21 1.76
C LYS A 19 -5.40 -23.47 2.97
N THR A 20 -5.91 -24.22 3.94
CA THR A 20 -6.32 -23.70 5.24
C THR A 20 -5.09 -23.48 6.13
N LEU A 21 -5.19 -22.57 7.10
CA LEU A 21 -4.14 -22.40 8.11
C LEU A 21 -3.86 -23.74 8.83
N PRO A 22 -2.59 -24.06 9.12
CA PRO A 22 -2.24 -25.25 9.87
C PRO A 22 -2.59 -25.09 11.36
N VAL A 23 -3.06 -26.17 12.00
CA VAL A 23 -3.22 -26.22 13.47
C VAL A 23 -1.86 -26.44 14.15
N THR A 24 -0.99 -27.23 13.52
CA THR A 24 0.40 -27.46 13.94
C THR A 24 1.30 -27.43 12.71
N THR A 25 2.50 -26.85 12.84
CA THR A 25 3.52 -26.86 11.78
C THR A 25 4.89 -26.54 12.35
N ASN A 26 5.95 -27.05 11.70
CA ASN A 26 7.34 -26.69 11.94
C ASN A 26 7.94 -25.82 10.82
N LYS A 27 7.17 -25.56 9.76
CA LYS A 27 7.57 -24.73 8.62
C LYS A 27 6.39 -23.96 8.07
N VAL A 28 6.63 -22.70 7.73
CA VAL A 28 5.72 -21.87 6.93
C VAL A 28 6.52 -21.19 5.84
N SER A 29 5.95 -21.04 4.65
CA SER A 29 6.59 -20.37 3.52
C SER A 29 5.64 -19.34 2.92
N PHE A 30 6.11 -18.09 2.84
CA PHE A 30 5.37 -16.96 2.29
C PHE A 30 6.03 -16.48 0.99
N ALA A 31 5.21 -16.04 0.04
CA ALA A 31 5.63 -15.07 -0.97
C ALA A 31 5.09 -13.70 -0.56
N VAL A 32 5.89 -12.63 -0.66
CA VAL A 32 5.50 -11.28 -0.22
C VAL A 32 5.69 -10.31 -1.38
N CYS A 33 4.70 -9.43 -1.61
CA CYS A 33 4.72 -8.43 -2.68
C CYS A 33 3.83 -7.22 -2.40
N SER A 34 4.01 -6.17 -3.19
CA SER A 34 3.21 -4.94 -3.23
C SER A 34 3.43 -4.25 -4.58
N CYS A 35 2.80 -3.10 -4.80
CA CYS A 35 3.13 -2.14 -5.86
C CYS A 35 3.08 -2.74 -7.26
N SER A 36 1.89 -3.21 -7.65
CA SER A 36 1.64 -3.92 -8.90
C SER A 36 1.18 -3.00 -10.02
N ASN A 37 1.89 -1.91 -10.33
CA ASN A 37 1.41 -0.94 -11.31
C ASN A 37 1.29 -1.53 -12.73
N TYR A 38 0.07 -1.65 -13.27
CA TYR A 38 -0.21 -2.33 -14.52
C TYR A 38 0.52 -1.69 -15.72
N PRO A 39 0.48 -0.37 -15.93
CA PRO A 39 1.16 0.25 -17.08
C PRO A 39 2.70 0.18 -16.99
N ALA A 40 3.25 0.06 -15.77
CA ALA A 40 4.69 0.14 -15.52
C ALA A 40 5.48 -1.12 -15.92
N GLY A 41 4.82 -2.27 -16.07
CA GLY A 41 5.54 -3.51 -16.36
C GLY A 41 4.69 -4.77 -16.42
N TYR A 42 5.32 -5.84 -16.91
CA TYR A 42 4.71 -7.17 -16.91
C TYR A 42 4.68 -7.77 -15.52
N PHE A 43 3.62 -8.51 -15.22
CA PHE A 43 3.39 -9.20 -13.96
C PHE A 43 4.16 -10.53 -13.83
N TYR A 44 5.38 -10.60 -14.38
CA TYR A 44 6.22 -11.79 -14.32
C TYR A 44 6.56 -12.25 -12.90
N VAL A 45 6.56 -11.35 -11.93
CA VAL A 45 6.71 -11.73 -10.51
C VAL A 45 5.58 -12.67 -10.08
N TYR A 46 4.34 -12.41 -10.50
CA TYR A 46 3.21 -13.31 -10.22
C TYR A 46 3.35 -14.66 -10.93
N ARG A 47 3.92 -14.68 -12.14
CA ARG A 47 4.27 -15.93 -12.85
C ARG A 47 5.24 -16.78 -12.03
N GLU A 48 6.28 -16.16 -11.49
CA GLU A 48 7.28 -16.87 -10.69
C GLU A 48 6.70 -17.31 -9.34
N MET A 49 5.86 -16.49 -8.71
CA MET A 49 5.12 -16.89 -7.49
C MET A 49 4.25 -18.12 -7.73
N ALA A 50 3.52 -18.18 -8.85
CA ALA A 50 2.66 -19.31 -9.18
C ALA A 50 3.43 -20.64 -9.37
N LYS A 51 4.74 -20.59 -9.63
CA LYS A 51 5.61 -21.78 -9.71
C LYS A 51 6.15 -22.23 -8.36
N GLN A 52 6.10 -21.37 -7.34
CA GLN A 52 6.64 -21.69 -6.02
C GLN A 52 5.69 -22.59 -5.22
N ASN A 53 6.23 -23.28 -4.22
CA ASN A 53 5.44 -24.01 -3.23
C ASN A 53 5.35 -23.22 -1.92
N VAL A 54 4.63 -22.10 -1.95
CA VAL A 54 4.32 -21.29 -0.76
C VAL A 54 2.96 -21.64 -0.16
N ASP A 55 2.83 -21.45 1.15
CA ASP A 55 1.58 -21.66 1.88
C ASP A 55 0.55 -20.56 1.58
N VAL A 56 1.03 -19.32 1.43
CA VAL A 56 0.20 -18.14 1.16
C VAL A 56 1.02 -17.04 0.49
N VAL A 57 0.36 -16.22 -0.32
CA VAL A 57 0.90 -14.95 -0.82
C VAL A 57 0.42 -13.82 0.10
N ILE A 58 1.35 -12.98 0.56
CA ILE A 58 1.07 -11.77 1.32
C ILE A 58 1.18 -10.58 0.35
N HIS A 59 0.09 -9.85 0.16
CA HIS A 59 0.08 -8.61 -0.62
C HIS A 59 -0.03 -7.42 0.34
N LEU A 60 0.97 -6.54 0.33
CA LEU A 60 1.14 -5.45 1.29
C LEU A 60 0.51 -4.11 0.85
N GLY A 61 -0.17 -4.09 -0.30
CA GLY A 61 -0.90 -2.93 -0.81
C GLY A 61 -0.42 -2.52 -2.19
N ASP A 62 -1.07 -1.51 -2.77
CA ASP A 62 -0.91 -1.08 -4.16
C ASP A 62 -1.16 -2.21 -5.16
N TYR A 63 -2.25 -2.95 -4.94
CA TYR A 63 -2.73 -4.00 -5.84
C TYR A 63 -3.22 -3.40 -7.15
N ILE A 64 -3.83 -2.21 -7.08
CA ILE A 64 -4.12 -1.35 -8.22
C ILE A 64 -3.46 0.02 -8.04
N TYR A 65 -3.41 0.79 -9.13
CA TYR A 65 -3.14 2.22 -9.11
C TYR A 65 -4.34 2.94 -9.70
N GLU A 66 -4.61 4.14 -9.22
CA GLU A 66 -5.79 4.97 -9.51
C GLU A 66 -5.60 5.93 -10.69
N TYR A 67 -4.33 6.22 -11.01
CA TYR A 67 -3.94 7.22 -12.00
C TYR A 67 -4.53 7.03 -13.41
N GLY A 68 -4.56 8.14 -14.16
CA GLY A 68 -4.79 8.14 -15.60
C GLY A 68 -3.58 7.69 -16.43
N ALA A 69 -3.74 7.69 -17.75
CA ALA A 69 -2.71 7.28 -18.70
C ALA A 69 -1.54 8.26 -18.84
N ASP A 70 -1.66 9.44 -18.23
CA ASP A 70 -0.65 10.49 -18.08
C ASP A 70 -0.05 10.54 -16.67
N GLY A 71 -0.45 9.62 -15.78
CA GLY A 71 0.03 9.55 -14.41
C GLY A 71 1.27 8.66 -14.22
N TYR A 72 1.47 8.23 -12.99
CA TYR A 72 2.69 7.57 -12.53
C TYR A 72 3.07 6.30 -13.32
N ALA A 73 4.33 6.27 -13.80
CA ALA A 73 4.97 5.14 -14.47
C ALA A 73 4.16 4.59 -15.67
N THR A 74 3.72 5.49 -16.54
CA THR A 74 2.93 5.18 -17.74
C THR A 74 3.70 5.41 -19.05
N GLU A 75 4.90 5.99 -18.99
CA GLU A 75 5.71 6.43 -20.13
C GLU A 75 6.02 5.33 -21.15
N ASP A 76 6.17 4.08 -20.71
CA ASP A 76 6.45 2.92 -21.56
C ASP A 76 5.24 2.03 -21.82
N ALA A 77 4.06 2.38 -21.28
CA ALA A 77 2.86 1.52 -21.34
C ALA A 77 2.46 1.14 -22.77
N ALA A 78 2.58 2.07 -23.73
CA ALA A 78 2.30 1.82 -25.14
C ALA A 78 3.27 0.79 -25.76
N LYS A 79 4.57 0.91 -25.46
CA LYS A 79 5.59 -0.03 -25.94
C LYS A 79 5.40 -1.43 -25.36
N LEU A 80 4.88 -1.50 -24.13
CA LEU A 80 4.59 -2.75 -23.42
C LEU A 80 3.23 -3.34 -23.79
N GLY A 81 2.38 -2.63 -24.53
CA GLY A 81 1.00 -3.04 -24.79
C GLY A 81 0.13 -3.09 -23.54
N ARG A 82 0.43 -2.23 -22.54
CA ARG A 82 -0.22 -2.17 -21.22
C ARG A 82 -0.86 -0.80 -20.96
N THR A 83 -1.35 -0.16 -22.02
CA THR A 83 -2.11 1.09 -21.92
C THR A 83 -3.44 0.89 -21.21
N LEU A 84 -3.91 1.92 -20.51
CA LEU A 84 -5.24 1.91 -19.91
C LEU A 84 -6.34 2.02 -21.00
N PRO A 85 -7.46 1.29 -20.88
CA PRO A 85 -8.59 1.39 -21.80
C PRO A 85 -9.19 2.79 -21.86
N SER A 86 -9.72 3.21 -23.01
CA SER A 86 -10.24 4.58 -23.21
C SER A 86 -11.37 4.99 -22.26
N ASP A 87 -12.11 4.04 -21.70
CA ASP A 87 -13.18 4.26 -20.72
C ASP A 87 -12.72 4.09 -19.26
N ASN A 88 -11.42 3.91 -19.02
CA ASN A 88 -10.78 3.81 -17.70
C ASN A 88 -9.34 4.39 -17.69
N ASN A 89 -9.00 5.29 -18.64
CA ASN A 89 -7.67 5.88 -18.82
C ASN A 89 -7.49 7.24 -18.13
N LYS A 90 -8.46 7.66 -17.32
CA LYS A 90 -8.36 8.83 -16.44
C LYS A 90 -8.18 8.35 -15.00
N GLU A 91 -7.88 9.30 -14.13
CA GLU A 91 -7.96 9.10 -12.69
C GLU A 91 -9.32 8.51 -12.29
N ILE A 92 -9.29 7.43 -11.50
CA ILE A 92 -10.51 6.77 -11.02
C ILE A 92 -10.94 7.37 -9.69
N ILE A 93 -12.19 7.82 -9.65
CA ILE A 93 -12.81 8.50 -8.50
C ILE A 93 -14.10 7.77 -8.11
N GLU A 94 -14.93 7.49 -9.12
CA GLU A 94 -16.22 6.83 -8.94
C GLU A 94 -16.09 5.30 -8.87
N LEU A 95 -17.09 4.65 -8.26
CA LEU A 95 -17.13 3.20 -8.08
C LEU A 95 -16.96 2.40 -9.38
N ASP A 96 -17.56 2.86 -10.49
CA ASP A 96 -17.41 2.21 -11.80
C ASP A 96 -15.94 2.24 -12.28
N GLY A 97 -15.23 3.35 -12.02
CA GLY A 97 -13.82 3.50 -12.33
C GLY A 97 -12.96 2.49 -11.57
N TYR A 98 -13.16 2.35 -10.25
CA TYR A 98 -12.45 1.35 -9.44
C TYR A 98 -12.76 -0.08 -9.90
N ARG A 99 -14.02 -0.42 -10.16
CA ARG A 99 -14.40 -1.75 -10.66
C ARG A 99 -13.73 -2.08 -11.98
N LYS A 100 -13.72 -1.15 -12.93
CA LYS A 100 -13.01 -1.30 -14.21
C LYS A 100 -11.51 -1.46 -14.03
N ARG A 101 -10.90 -0.71 -13.10
CA ARG A 101 -9.47 -0.81 -12.81
C ARG A 101 -9.10 -2.18 -12.24
N TYR A 102 -9.86 -2.68 -11.25
CA TYR A 102 -9.69 -4.04 -10.76
C TYR A 102 -9.90 -5.09 -11.86
N ALA A 103 -10.93 -4.92 -12.69
CA ALA A 103 -11.18 -5.82 -13.81
C ALA A 103 -10.02 -5.85 -14.81
N LEU A 104 -9.40 -4.71 -15.11
CA LEU A 104 -8.21 -4.61 -15.96
C LEU A 104 -7.04 -5.39 -15.37
N TYR A 105 -6.70 -5.12 -14.11
CA TYR A 105 -5.56 -5.77 -13.45
C TYR A 105 -5.77 -7.29 -13.38
N ARG A 106 -6.99 -7.72 -13.03
CA ARG A 106 -7.40 -9.12 -12.95
C ARG A 106 -7.46 -9.84 -14.30
N GLN A 107 -7.35 -9.15 -15.44
CA GLN A 107 -7.24 -9.80 -16.75
C GLN A 107 -5.85 -10.38 -17.02
N ASP A 108 -4.82 -9.91 -16.32
CA ASP A 108 -3.45 -10.38 -16.46
C ASP A 108 -3.35 -11.89 -16.13
N LYS A 109 -2.71 -12.65 -17.03
CA LYS A 109 -2.66 -14.11 -16.95
C LYS A 109 -1.72 -14.61 -15.85
N ASP A 110 -0.66 -13.87 -15.56
CA ASP A 110 0.28 -14.23 -14.51
C ASP A 110 -0.34 -13.96 -13.14
N LEU A 111 -1.10 -12.86 -13.00
CA LEU A 111 -1.88 -12.59 -11.79
C LEU A 111 -3.01 -13.62 -11.58
N GLN A 112 -3.73 -13.99 -12.65
CA GLN A 112 -4.72 -15.08 -12.59
C GLN A 112 -4.09 -16.39 -12.12
N ALA A 113 -2.92 -16.75 -12.66
CA ALA A 113 -2.21 -17.98 -12.28
C ALA A 113 -1.81 -17.97 -10.80
N ALA A 114 -1.29 -16.86 -10.27
CA ALA A 114 -0.94 -16.74 -8.86
C ALA A 114 -2.16 -16.92 -7.95
N HIS A 115 -3.27 -16.24 -8.24
CA HIS A 115 -4.52 -16.37 -7.48
C HIS A 115 -5.19 -17.74 -7.62
N GLN A 116 -5.03 -18.39 -8.77
CA GLN A 116 -5.49 -19.75 -8.98
C GLN A 116 -4.69 -20.74 -8.12
N ARG A 117 -3.40 -20.49 -7.90
CA ARG A 117 -2.48 -21.45 -7.26
C ARG A 117 -2.38 -21.32 -5.74
N HIS A 118 -2.52 -20.11 -5.19
CA HIS A 118 -2.27 -19.81 -3.78
C HIS A 118 -3.41 -19.00 -3.14
N PRO A 119 -3.69 -19.21 -1.84
CA PRO A 119 -4.47 -18.23 -1.08
C PRO A 119 -3.68 -16.92 -0.93
N PHE A 120 -4.40 -15.80 -0.83
CA PHE A 120 -3.82 -14.48 -0.63
C PHE A 120 -4.28 -13.90 0.72
N ILE A 121 -3.33 -13.39 1.51
CA ILE A 121 -3.59 -12.52 2.64
C ILE A 121 -3.25 -11.10 2.20
N VAL A 122 -4.28 -10.26 2.10
CA VAL A 122 -4.16 -8.93 1.52
C VAL A 122 -4.41 -7.84 2.55
N ILE A 123 -3.70 -6.73 2.40
CA ILE A 123 -3.97 -5.45 3.01
C ILE A 123 -3.84 -4.38 1.91
N TRP A 124 -4.66 -3.33 1.96
CA TRP A 124 -4.51 -2.17 1.09
C TRP A 124 -3.35 -1.29 1.55
N ASP A 125 -2.83 -0.48 0.63
CA ASP A 125 -2.10 0.73 0.91
C ASP A 125 -2.89 1.95 0.37
N ASP A 126 -2.25 2.98 -0.16
CA ASP A 126 -2.90 4.20 -0.62
C ASP A 126 -3.48 4.06 -2.02
N HIS A 127 -2.80 3.41 -2.96
CA HIS A 127 -3.22 3.36 -4.37
C HIS A 127 -4.46 2.50 -4.65
N GLU A 128 -4.94 1.73 -3.68
CA GLU A 128 -6.30 1.19 -3.71
C GLU A 128 -7.38 2.28 -3.61
N LEU A 129 -7.00 3.49 -3.17
CA LEU A 129 -7.81 4.69 -3.08
C LEU A 129 -7.20 5.80 -3.94
N ALA A 130 -6.25 6.55 -3.39
CA ALA A 130 -5.57 7.69 -3.99
C ALA A 130 -4.21 7.88 -3.33
N ASN A 131 -3.22 8.33 -4.10
CA ASN A 131 -1.85 8.50 -3.63
C ASN A 131 -1.76 9.21 -2.28
N ASP A 132 -0.91 8.68 -1.40
CA ASP A 132 -0.61 9.28 -0.11
C ASP A 132 -1.84 9.51 0.79
N THR A 133 -2.86 8.65 0.65
CA THR A 133 -4.07 8.68 1.50
C THR A 133 -3.75 8.67 3.01
N TRP A 134 -4.50 9.48 3.74
CA TRP A 134 -4.60 9.55 5.20
C TRP A 134 -6.08 9.54 5.63
N ARG A 135 -6.39 9.70 6.92
CA ARG A 135 -7.77 9.45 7.41
C ARG A 135 -8.87 10.28 6.73
N GLU A 136 -8.59 11.55 6.40
CA GLU A 136 -9.58 12.50 5.85
C GLU A 136 -9.24 13.03 4.45
N GLY A 137 -8.13 12.59 3.83
CA GLY A 137 -7.72 13.09 2.52
C GLY A 137 -6.65 12.22 1.85
N ALA A 138 -6.15 12.71 0.72
CA ALA A 138 -5.05 12.12 -0.05
C ALA A 138 -4.27 13.25 -0.75
N GLU A 139 -3.04 12.99 -1.18
CA GLU A 139 -2.26 13.95 -1.95
C GLU A 139 -2.89 14.16 -3.33
N ASN A 140 -3.17 13.04 -4.02
CA ASN A 140 -3.80 13.05 -5.33
C ASN A 140 -5.33 13.02 -5.22
N HIS A 141 -5.90 13.92 -4.41
CA HIS A 141 -7.34 14.19 -4.37
C HIS A 141 -7.61 15.65 -4.05
N THR A 142 -8.38 16.33 -4.91
CA THR A 142 -8.80 17.72 -4.69
C THR A 142 -10.30 17.84 -4.45
N GLU A 143 -10.68 18.16 -3.22
CA GLU A 143 -12.07 18.55 -2.92
C GLU A 143 -12.41 19.91 -3.56
N GLU A 144 -13.72 20.16 -3.74
CA GLU A 144 -14.23 21.37 -4.39
C GLU A 144 -13.63 22.64 -3.78
N THR A 145 -12.83 23.35 -4.57
CA THR A 145 -12.42 24.72 -4.29
C THR A 145 -12.85 25.63 -5.46
N PRO A 146 -13.01 26.94 -5.24
CA PRO A 146 -13.25 27.88 -6.34
C PRO A 146 -12.15 27.93 -7.42
N LYS A 147 -11.01 27.25 -7.20
CA LYS A 147 -9.78 27.37 -8.01
C LYS A 147 -9.25 26.04 -8.57
N ALA A 148 -9.85 24.89 -8.26
CA ALA A 148 -9.33 23.59 -8.68
C ALA A 148 -10.39 22.71 -9.35
N LYS A 149 -9.93 21.69 -10.09
CA LYS A 149 -10.81 20.64 -10.64
C LYS A 149 -11.51 19.93 -9.48
N ASN A 150 -12.83 19.84 -9.58
CA ASN A 150 -13.69 19.21 -8.58
C ASN A 150 -13.65 17.68 -8.76
N GLU A 151 -13.04 16.95 -7.83
CA GLU A 151 -13.07 15.48 -7.77
C GLU A 151 -14.11 14.96 -6.76
N GLY A 152 -14.98 15.85 -6.26
CA GLY A 152 -15.95 15.54 -5.23
C GLY A 152 -15.35 15.44 -3.83
N LYS A 153 -16.17 14.97 -2.88
CA LYS A 153 -15.73 14.76 -1.50
C LYS A 153 -14.83 13.53 -1.42
N PHE A 154 -13.73 13.61 -0.69
CA PHE A 154 -12.82 12.48 -0.52
C PHE A 154 -13.52 11.27 0.11
N LEU A 155 -14.47 11.52 1.03
CA LEU A 155 -15.26 10.45 1.63
C LEU A 155 -16.04 9.62 0.59
N GLU A 156 -16.54 10.23 -0.48
CA GLU A 156 -17.30 9.54 -1.53
C GLU A 156 -16.37 8.62 -2.34
N ARG A 157 -15.19 9.14 -2.74
CA ARG A 157 -14.12 8.36 -3.39
C ARG A 157 -13.64 7.21 -2.50
N LYS A 158 -13.39 7.47 -1.21
CA LYS A 158 -13.01 6.46 -0.22
C LYS A 158 -14.02 5.32 -0.14
N LEU A 159 -15.32 5.63 -0.06
CA LEU A 159 -16.36 4.60 0.00
C LEU A 159 -16.48 3.82 -1.33
N ALA A 160 -16.31 4.48 -2.47
CA ALA A 160 -16.27 3.83 -3.78
C ALA A 160 -15.11 2.84 -3.89
N ALA A 161 -13.91 3.27 -3.52
CA ALA A 161 -12.70 2.47 -3.50
C ALA A 161 -12.82 1.23 -2.60
N LEU A 162 -13.27 1.44 -1.35
CA LEU A 162 -13.47 0.36 -0.38
C LEU A 162 -14.49 -0.66 -0.86
N LYS A 163 -15.60 -0.21 -1.41
CA LYS A 163 -16.61 -1.11 -1.97
C LYS A 163 -16.03 -1.97 -3.09
N ALA A 164 -15.29 -1.37 -4.03
CA ALA A 164 -14.62 -2.13 -5.08
C ALA A 164 -13.56 -3.10 -4.53
N TYR A 165 -12.79 -2.70 -3.52
CA TYR A 165 -11.81 -3.57 -2.87
C TYR A 165 -12.47 -4.85 -2.32
N PHE A 166 -13.57 -4.72 -1.58
CA PHE A 166 -14.31 -5.88 -1.04
C PHE A 166 -15.01 -6.73 -2.11
N GLU A 167 -15.39 -6.13 -3.25
CA GLU A 167 -15.97 -6.87 -4.38
C GLU A 167 -14.92 -7.70 -5.14
N TRP A 168 -13.67 -7.24 -5.20
CA TRP A 168 -12.63 -7.81 -6.06
C TRP A 168 -11.53 -8.58 -5.33
N MET A 169 -11.38 -8.41 -4.01
CA MET A 169 -10.33 -9.05 -3.21
C MET A 169 -10.86 -10.25 -2.41
N PRO A 170 -10.05 -11.32 -2.21
CA PRO A 170 -10.47 -12.50 -1.46
C PRO A 170 -10.41 -12.24 0.06
N ILE A 171 -11.21 -11.30 0.53
CA ILE A 171 -11.23 -10.85 1.92
C ILE A 171 -12.63 -11.02 2.52
N ARG A 172 -12.67 -11.33 3.82
CA ARG A 172 -13.92 -11.36 4.58
C ARG A 172 -14.09 -10.01 5.29
N PRO A 173 -15.26 -9.38 5.21
CA PRO A 173 -15.63 -8.25 6.05
C PRO A 173 -15.49 -8.60 7.53
N ILE A 174 -14.98 -7.66 8.33
CA ILE A 174 -14.90 -7.78 9.80
C ILE A 174 -16.17 -7.20 10.45
N ASP A 175 -16.78 -6.23 9.79
CA ASP A 175 -18.05 -5.59 10.15
C ASP A 175 -18.81 -5.21 8.87
N ASP A 176 -20.05 -4.75 9.02
CA ASP A 176 -20.90 -4.33 7.90
C ASP A 176 -20.47 -3.00 7.27
N GLN A 177 -19.60 -2.24 7.96
CA GLN A 177 -19.15 -0.93 7.49
C GLN A 177 -18.06 -1.06 6.43
N HIS A 178 -17.33 -2.18 6.39
CA HIS A 178 -16.27 -2.41 5.41
C HIS A 178 -15.15 -1.35 5.44
N THR A 179 -14.88 -0.77 6.62
CA THR A 179 -13.86 0.28 6.79
C THR A 179 -12.58 -0.20 7.47
N LYS A 180 -12.53 -1.48 7.88
CA LYS A 180 -11.43 -2.06 8.64
C LYS A 180 -11.06 -3.43 8.10
N ILE A 181 -9.76 -3.66 7.91
CA ILE A 181 -9.23 -4.96 7.45
C ILE A 181 -7.98 -5.44 8.19
N TYR A 182 -7.47 -4.71 9.19
CA TYR A 182 -6.38 -5.21 10.03
C TYR A 182 -6.85 -6.46 10.79
N ARG A 183 -6.01 -7.49 10.82
CA ARG A 183 -6.39 -8.81 11.36
C ARG A 183 -5.17 -9.70 11.59
N ARG A 184 -5.38 -10.82 12.28
CA ARG A 184 -4.36 -11.80 12.65
C ARG A 184 -4.58 -13.15 11.99
N PHE A 185 -3.49 -13.86 11.70
CA PHE A 185 -3.49 -15.25 11.22
C PHE A 185 -2.48 -16.08 12.01
N ASP A 186 -2.94 -17.21 12.56
CA ASP A 186 -2.10 -18.16 13.28
C ASP A 186 -1.71 -19.33 12.38
N PHE A 187 -0.41 -19.52 12.17
CA PHE A 187 0.14 -20.70 11.51
C PHE A 187 0.62 -21.68 12.56
N GLY A 188 -0.34 -22.39 13.17
CA GLY A 188 -0.13 -23.18 14.37
C GLY A 188 0.50 -22.37 15.49
N GLY A 189 1.45 -22.96 16.21
CA GLY A 189 2.28 -22.25 17.20
C GLY A 189 3.55 -21.61 16.62
N LEU A 190 3.75 -21.60 15.30
CA LEU A 190 5.02 -21.17 14.71
C LEU A 190 5.03 -19.67 14.37
N VAL A 191 4.02 -19.20 13.63
CA VAL A 191 3.93 -17.79 13.19
C VAL A 191 2.58 -17.21 13.58
N ASN A 192 2.61 -16.09 14.29
CA ASN A 192 1.50 -15.16 14.42
C ASN A 192 1.74 -14.00 13.44
N LEU A 193 0.95 -13.94 12.36
CA LEU A 193 1.01 -12.88 11.36
C LEU A 193 -0.06 -11.82 11.65
N MET A 194 0.36 -10.59 11.92
CA MET A 194 -0.51 -9.43 12.15
C MET A 194 -0.46 -8.50 10.94
N MET A 195 -1.56 -8.42 10.20
CA MET A 195 -1.72 -7.49 9.08
C MET A 195 -2.29 -6.18 9.60
N LEU A 196 -1.57 -5.07 9.39
CA LEU A 196 -1.92 -3.75 9.89
C LEU A 196 -2.45 -2.86 8.79
N ASP A 197 -3.48 -2.08 9.08
CA ASP A 197 -3.84 -0.89 8.30
C ASP A 197 -2.98 0.28 8.80
N THR A 198 -2.30 0.98 7.89
CA THR A 198 -1.53 2.19 8.21
C THR A 198 -1.94 3.36 7.31
N ARG A 199 -3.16 3.33 6.77
CA ARG A 199 -3.68 4.34 5.84
C ARG A 199 -4.95 4.99 6.37
N ILE A 200 -6.09 4.31 6.28
CA ILE A 200 -7.37 5.03 6.25
C ILE A 200 -8.10 5.12 7.59
N ILE A 201 -7.66 4.35 8.58
CA ILE A 201 -8.31 4.28 9.89
C ILE A 201 -7.97 5.52 10.72
N ALA A 202 -6.69 5.90 10.77
CA ALA A 202 -6.26 6.93 11.71
C ALA A 202 -5.03 7.75 11.29
N ARG A 203 -4.29 7.35 10.23
CA ARG A 203 -3.08 8.03 9.79
C ARG A 203 -3.32 9.54 9.66
N ASP A 204 -2.50 10.34 10.33
CA ASP A 204 -2.44 11.78 10.10
C ASP A 204 -1.75 12.10 8.77
N GLU A 205 -2.15 13.21 8.14
CA GLU A 205 -1.50 13.74 6.94
C GLU A 205 0.02 13.76 7.11
N GLN A 206 0.73 13.24 6.10
CA GLN A 206 2.17 13.19 6.03
C GLN A 206 2.75 14.61 6.08
N LEU A 207 3.97 14.72 6.60
CA LEU A 207 4.67 15.99 6.57
C LEU A 207 5.15 16.26 5.15
N ASP A 208 4.53 17.21 4.48
CA ASP A 208 5.01 17.74 3.22
C ASP A 208 6.26 18.60 3.48
N TYR A 209 7.43 18.09 3.07
CA TYR A 209 8.71 18.77 3.24
C TYR A 209 8.73 20.18 2.63
N GLY A 210 7.97 20.41 1.55
CA GLY A 210 7.84 21.71 0.91
C GLY A 210 7.25 22.78 1.83
N LYS A 211 6.35 22.40 2.75
CA LYS A 211 5.75 23.31 3.74
C LYS A 211 6.76 23.82 4.80
N TYR A 212 7.95 23.24 4.85
CA TYR A 212 9.03 23.64 5.77
C TYR A 212 10.13 24.42 5.06
N ILE A 213 10.08 24.58 3.74
CA ILE A 213 11.03 25.39 3.00
C ILE A 213 10.53 26.82 2.93
N THR A 214 11.26 27.73 3.56
CA THR A 214 10.97 29.18 3.57
C THR A 214 11.94 29.92 2.64
N ALA A 215 11.70 31.22 2.42
CA ALA A 215 12.64 32.09 1.70
C ALA A 215 14.05 32.11 2.34
N ASN A 216 14.17 31.79 3.63
CA ASN A 216 15.42 31.78 4.38
C ASN A 216 16.01 30.36 4.57
N GLY A 217 15.45 29.35 3.89
CA GLY A 217 15.84 27.95 4.03
C GLY A 217 14.85 27.11 4.85
N LEU A 218 15.30 25.94 5.32
CA LEU A 218 14.49 24.99 6.06
C LEU A 218 14.12 25.52 7.46
N ASP A 219 12.83 25.59 7.78
CA ASP A 219 12.32 25.83 9.12
C ASP A 219 12.48 24.56 9.98
N ILE A 220 13.70 24.36 10.48
CA ILE A 220 14.08 23.21 11.29
C ILE A 220 13.22 23.12 12.56
N ALA A 221 12.93 24.26 13.20
CA ALA A 221 12.18 24.30 14.45
C ALA A 221 10.76 23.79 14.26
N LYS A 222 10.06 24.29 13.22
CA LYS A 222 8.72 23.82 12.89
C LYS A 222 8.72 22.35 12.43
N PHE A 223 9.68 21.96 11.59
CA PHE A 223 9.79 20.57 11.13
C PHE A 223 9.99 19.60 12.29
N GLN A 224 10.90 19.91 13.21
CA GLN A 224 11.13 19.08 14.40
C GLN A 224 9.90 19.02 15.31
N ALA A 225 9.23 20.16 15.54
CA ALA A 225 8.00 20.20 16.34
C ALA A 225 6.89 19.32 15.75
N ASP A 226 6.64 19.39 14.45
CA ASP A 226 5.62 18.59 13.78
C ASP A 226 6.01 17.10 13.69
N LEU A 227 7.28 16.79 13.42
CA LEU A 227 7.81 15.43 13.32
C LEU A 227 7.73 14.68 14.65
N THR A 228 8.00 15.38 15.76
CA THR A 228 8.03 14.82 17.11
C THR A 228 6.73 14.99 17.87
N ASN A 229 5.69 15.55 17.24
CA ASN A 229 4.42 15.77 17.88
C ASN A 229 3.80 14.43 18.35
N PRO A 230 3.63 14.22 19.66
CA PRO A 230 3.14 12.94 20.20
C PRO A 230 1.67 12.69 19.90
N MET A 231 0.94 13.69 19.42
CA MET A 231 -0.45 13.55 18.99
C MET A 231 -0.59 12.94 17.59
N ARG A 232 0.51 12.90 16.81
CA ARG A 232 0.48 12.26 15.49
C ARG A 232 0.42 10.74 15.62
N THR A 233 -0.38 10.12 14.78
CA THR A 233 -0.61 8.68 14.78
C THR A 233 -0.66 8.10 13.38
N LEU A 234 -0.22 6.84 13.27
CA LEU A 234 -0.28 6.06 12.03
C LEU A 234 -1.46 5.08 12.04
N MET A 235 -1.65 4.39 13.17
CA MET A 235 -2.64 3.32 13.33
C MET A 235 -3.81 3.71 14.24
N GLY A 236 -3.73 4.86 14.91
CA GLY A 236 -4.71 5.27 15.91
C GLY A 236 -4.63 4.43 17.18
N GLU A 237 -5.41 4.85 18.17
CA GLU A 237 -5.39 4.22 19.49
C GLU A 237 -5.95 2.79 19.45
N THR A 238 -7.12 2.58 18.83
CA THR A 238 -7.80 1.28 18.84
C THR A 238 -6.96 0.15 18.25
N GLN A 239 -6.35 0.35 17.08
CA GLN A 239 -5.52 -0.68 16.46
C GLN A 239 -4.19 -0.86 17.21
N ARG A 240 -3.62 0.23 17.76
CA ARG A 240 -2.42 0.16 18.60
C ARG A 240 -2.69 -0.66 19.87
N GLU A 241 -3.83 -0.46 20.53
CA GLU A 241 -4.22 -1.23 21.71
C GLU A 241 -4.55 -2.68 21.36
N TRP A 242 -5.19 -2.94 20.23
CA TRP A 242 -5.37 -4.29 19.71
C TRP A 242 -4.02 -5.01 19.52
N LEU A 243 -3.01 -4.32 18.97
CA LEU A 243 -1.68 -4.90 18.73
C LEU A 243 -0.87 -5.08 20.02
N LEU A 244 -0.72 -4.01 20.80
CA LEU A 244 0.23 -3.90 21.92
C LEU A 244 -0.40 -4.11 23.30
N GLY A 245 -1.71 -3.97 23.43
CA GLY A 245 -2.42 -3.94 24.70
C GLY A 245 -2.44 -2.55 25.33
N SER A 246 -3.23 -2.44 26.40
CA SER A 246 -3.40 -1.22 27.20
C SER A 246 -3.63 -1.61 28.65
N LYS A 247 -2.66 -1.31 29.53
CA LYS A 247 -2.80 -1.60 30.97
C LYS A 247 -3.93 -0.78 31.59
N GLU A 248 -4.03 0.49 31.21
CA GLU A 248 -5.06 1.41 31.69
C GLU A 248 -6.47 0.90 31.35
N LYS A 249 -6.67 0.42 30.11
CA LYS A 249 -7.97 -0.13 29.67
C LYS A 249 -8.13 -1.63 29.92
N ASN A 250 -7.19 -2.27 30.61
CA ASN A 250 -7.16 -3.71 30.84
C ASN A 250 -7.31 -4.55 29.54
N ILE A 251 -6.67 -4.10 28.45
CA ILE A 251 -6.66 -4.77 27.15
C ILE A 251 -5.36 -5.57 27.04
N VAL A 252 -5.46 -6.88 26.84
CA VAL A 252 -4.31 -7.72 26.46
C VAL A 252 -4.16 -7.70 24.94
N GLY A 253 -3.04 -7.17 24.46
CA GLY A 253 -2.76 -7.05 23.03
C GLY A 253 -2.46 -8.40 22.36
N VAL A 254 -2.58 -8.43 21.04
CA VAL A 254 -2.22 -9.61 20.23
C VAL A 254 -0.76 -10.02 20.43
N LEU A 255 0.17 -9.05 20.50
CA LEU A 255 1.58 -9.36 20.74
C LEU A 255 1.82 -9.87 22.16
N GLN A 256 1.12 -9.32 23.16
CA GLN A 256 1.26 -9.73 24.56
C GLN A 256 0.70 -11.15 24.81
N SER A 257 -0.37 -11.52 24.12
CA SER A 257 -1.02 -12.83 24.22
C SER A 257 -0.40 -13.91 23.34
N SER A 258 0.53 -13.55 22.46
CA SER A 258 1.13 -14.48 21.50
C SER A 258 2.09 -15.46 22.18
N THR A 259 1.84 -16.75 21.99
CA THR A 259 2.77 -17.83 22.36
C THR A 259 3.52 -18.39 21.14
N ALA A 260 3.35 -17.78 19.96
CA ALA A 260 3.99 -18.23 18.74
C ALA A 260 5.50 -17.98 18.77
N THR A 261 6.27 -18.83 18.10
CA THR A 261 7.73 -18.65 17.99
C THR A 261 8.10 -17.34 17.29
N TRP A 262 7.36 -16.97 16.24
CA TRP A 262 7.58 -15.76 15.45
C TRP A 262 6.33 -14.89 15.45
N ASN A 263 6.53 -13.61 15.75
CA ASN A 263 5.54 -12.56 15.58
C ASN A 263 5.94 -11.73 14.36
N VAL A 264 5.12 -11.77 13.31
CA VAL A 264 5.41 -11.13 12.02
C VAL A 264 4.39 -10.03 11.77
N VAL A 265 4.86 -8.83 11.47
CA VAL A 265 4.02 -7.68 11.14
C VAL A 265 4.01 -7.49 9.63
N GLY A 266 2.84 -7.67 9.01
CA GLY A 266 2.60 -7.29 7.62
C GLY A 266 1.98 -5.89 7.57
N GLN A 267 2.69 -4.96 6.95
CA GLN A 267 2.26 -3.56 6.84
C GLN A 267 2.92 -2.91 5.63
N GLN A 268 2.50 -1.68 5.32
CA GLN A 268 2.68 -1.01 4.04
C GLN A 268 4.01 -0.24 3.93
N VAL A 269 4.43 0.42 5.02
CA VAL A 269 5.46 1.47 4.98
C VAL A 269 6.78 1.06 5.61
N LEU A 270 7.87 1.78 5.34
CA LEU A 270 9.16 1.45 5.95
C LEU A 270 9.15 1.73 7.47
N MET A 271 9.55 0.73 8.26
CA MET A 271 9.64 0.84 9.73
C MET A 271 11.07 1.10 10.22
N SER A 272 12.08 0.72 9.44
CA SER A 272 13.49 0.91 9.80
C SER A 272 13.85 2.39 9.82
N LYS A 273 14.68 2.79 10.79
CA LYS A 273 15.24 4.14 10.82
C LYS A 273 16.02 4.42 9.53
N MET A 274 15.61 5.45 8.81
CA MET A 274 16.34 5.98 7.66
C MET A 274 16.94 7.33 8.04
N TRP A 275 18.24 7.50 7.78
CA TRP A 275 18.89 8.79 7.94
C TRP A 275 18.87 9.49 6.58
N ILE A 276 18.18 10.62 6.52
CA ILE A 276 18.13 11.48 5.34
C ILE A 276 18.93 12.75 5.68
N PRO A 277 20.00 13.05 4.93
CA PRO A 277 20.67 14.35 5.00
C PRO A 277 19.66 15.49 4.80
N ALA A 278 19.69 16.49 5.67
CA ALA A 278 18.72 17.59 5.65
C ALA A 278 18.72 18.34 4.30
N GLU A 279 19.89 18.40 3.66
CA GLU A 279 20.12 19.02 2.36
C GLU A 279 19.33 18.35 1.22
N LEU A 280 18.94 17.08 1.41
CA LEU A 280 18.17 16.31 0.43
C LEU A 280 16.66 16.46 0.62
N LEU A 281 16.18 17.02 1.73
CA LEU A 281 14.73 17.06 2.04
C LEU A 281 13.91 17.81 0.98
N ALA A 282 14.45 18.89 0.42
CA ALA A 282 13.76 19.66 -0.61
C ALA A 282 13.60 18.85 -1.92
N SER A 283 14.68 18.20 -2.38
CA SER A 283 14.68 17.38 -3.58
C SER A 283 13.84 16.10 -3.37
N LEU A 284 13.90 15.50 -2.18
CA LEU A 284 13.06 14.37 -1.80
C LEU A 284 11.58 14.74 -1.80
N GLY A 285 11.19 15.88 -1.23
CA GLY A 285 9.80 16.35 -1.23
C GLY A 285 9.23 16.52 -2.64
N GLN A 286 10.03 17.05 -3.58
CA GLN A 286 9.62 17.15 -4.99
C GLN A 286 9.46 15.78 -5.67
N ILE A 287 10.31 14.81 -5.33
CA ILE A 287 10.24 13.47 -5.92
C ILE A 287 9.06 12.68 -5.35
N THR A 288 8.87 12.71 -4.03
CA THR A 288 7.82 11.95 -3.34
C THR A 288 6.42 12.47 -3.66
N SER A 289 6.28 13.74 -4.05
CA SER A 289 5.01 14.35 -4.49
C SER A 289 4.73 14.16 -5.99
N GLY A 290 5.42 13.24 -6.68
CA GLY A 290 5.21 12.98 -8.11
C GLY A 290 5.77 14.06 -9.06
N GLY A 291 6.32 15.16 -8.54
CA GLY A 291 6.97 16.23 -9.30
C GLY A 291 8.38 15.90 -9.82
N THR A 292 8.62 14.66 -10.21
CA THR A 292 9.94 14.21 -10.66
C THR A 292 10.23 14.68 -12.09
N SER A 293 11.28 15.46 -12.27
CA SER A 293 11.80 15.89 -13.58
C SER A 293 13.27 15.46 -13.77
N PRO A 294 13.81 15.44 -15.00
CA PRO A 294 15.24 15.22 -15.22
C PRO A 294 16.12 16.18 -14.43
N ASP A 295 15.71 17.45 -14.28
CA ASP A 295 16.43 18.46 -13.52
C ASP A 295 16.39 18.18 -12.02
N THR A 296 15.23 17.75 -11.50
CA THR A 296 15.06 17.34 -10.09
C THR A 296 15.99 16.16 -9.75
N LEU A 297 16.04 15.16 -10.63
CA LEU A 297 16.91 13.99 -10.47
C LEU A 297 18.40 14.37 -10.60
N ALA A 298 18.76 15.23 -11.55
CA ALA A 298 20.12 15.73 -11.72
C ALA A 298 20.59 16.51 -10.49
N LYS A 299 19.74 17.38 -9.94
CA LYS A 299 20.00 18.13 -8.71
C LYS A 299 20.18 17.20 -7.52
N MET A 300 19.30 16.21 -7.35
CA MET A 300 19.43 15.23 -6.27
C MET A 300 20.73 14.44 -6.38
N ASN A 301 21.08 13.97 -7.58
CA ASN A 301 22.34 13.26 -7.82
C ASN A 301 23.55 14.13 -7.48
N ALA A 302 23.55 15.39 -7.90
CA ALA A 302 24.63 16.33 -7.57
C ALA A 302 24.78 16.53 -6.05
N GLN A 303 23.67 16.77 -5.34
CA GLN A 303 23.68 16.93 -3.88
C GLN A 303 24.16 15.67 -3.17
N ILE A 304 23.75 14.48 -3.63
CA ILE A 304 24.24 13.20 -3.08
C ILE A 304 25.76 13.08 -3.31
N THR A 305 26.24 13.36 -4.53
CA THR A 305 27.68 13.31 -4.84
C THR A 305 28.49 14.27 -3.96
N GLU A 306 27.99 15.49 -3.73
CA GLU A 306 28.62 16.47 -2.84
C GLU A 306 28.66 15.97 -1.39
N LEU A 307 27.54 15.46 -0.87
CA LEU A 307 27.45 14.91 0.49
C LEU A 307 28.37 13.70 0.69
N VAL A 308 28.45 12.81 -0.30
CA VAL A 308 29.38 11.67 -0.29
C VAL A 308 30.83 12.18 -0.26
N THR A 309 31.16 13.17 -1.10
CA THR A 309 32.51 13.76 -1.14
C THR A 309 32.88 14.40 0.20
N LEU A 310 31.96 15.13 0.83
CA LEU A 310 32.16 15.72 2.16
C LEU A 310 32.37 14.66 3.24
N LYS A 311 31.54 13.61 3.24
CA LYS A 311 31.68 12.50 4.19
C LYS A 311 33.04 11.81 4.05
N LEU A 312 33.47 11.51 2.83
CA LEU A 312 34.76 10.87 2.57
C LEU A 312 35.96 11.75 2.96
N ARG A 313 35.82 13.08 2.95
CA ARG A 313 36.86 14.00 3.44
C ARG A 313 36.98 14.03 4.96
N LEU A 314 35.90 13.70 5.69
CA LEU A 314 35.90 13.64 7.16
C LEU A 314 36.44 12.30 7.69
N GLU A 315 36.48 11.27 6.83
CA GLU A 315 37.00 9.93 7.16
C GLU A 315 38.51 9.79 6.87
N ASN A 316 39.15 10.82 6.30
CA ASN A 316 40.59 10.92 6.04
C ASN A 316 41.22 12.05 6.87
#